data_AF-A0A7X7W0D3-F1
#
_entry.id   AF-A0A7X7W0D3-F1
#
_cell.length_a   1.000
_cell.length_b   1.000
_cell.length_c   1.000
_cell.angle_alpha   90.00
_cell.angle_beta   90.00
_cell.angle_gamma   90.00
#
_symmetry.space_group_name_H-M   'P 1'
#
loop_
_entity.id
_entity.type
_entity.pdbx_description
1 polymer ?
#
loop_
_entity_poly.entity_id
_entity_poly.type
_entity_poly.pdbx_seq_one_letter_code
_entity_poly.pdbx_strand_id
1 'polypeptide(L)' 'MTLDEARRGDQIKILQIRDALVRSQAIRLGISEGSRMQCAEIVPHGPIILKNRKQEVAIGHRLAHKIKGERVG' A
#
# COMPACT_ATOMS: atom_id res chain seq x y z
N MET A 1 -9.46 0.21 6.20
CA MET A 1 -8.91 1.53 5.85
C MET A 1 -8.43 1.51 4.41
N THR A 2 -8.23 2.66 3.79
CA THR A 2 -7.45 2.79 2.56
C THR A 2 -5.98 3.07 2.89
N LEU A 3 -5.07 2.89 1.93
CA LEU A 3 -3.64 3.03 2.22
C LEU A 3 -3.24 4.46 2.60
N ASP A 4 -3.98 5.48 2.14
CA ASP A 4 -3.81 6.89 2.52
C ASP A 4 -4.18 7.23 3.96
N GLU A 5 -4.86 6.31 4.65
CA GLU A 5 -5.17 6.42 6.08
C GLU A 5 -4.12 5.70 6.96
N ALA A 6 -3.08 5.13 6.34
CA ALA A 6 -1.98 4.49 7.05
C ALA A 6 -1.16 5.52 7.85
N ARG A 7 -0.53 5.04 8.91
CA ARG A 7 0.47 5.78 9.69
C ARG A 7 1.81 5.08 9.55
N ARG A 8 2.89 5.86 9.65
CA ARG A 8 4.24 5.31 9.69
C ARG A 8 4.33 4.26 10.81
N GLY A 9 4.82 3.08 10.45
CA GLY A 9 4.93 1.92 11.35
C GLY A 9 3.79 0.91 11.20
N ASP A 10 2.63 1.29 10.66
CA ASP A 10 1.49 0.38 10.50
C ASP A 10 1.89 -0.85 9.68
N GLN A 11 1.54 -2.02 10.20
CA GLN A 11 1.56 -3.26 9.43
C GLN A 11 0.20 -3.43 8.77
N ILE A 12 0.18 -3.62 7.46
CA ILE A 12 -1.03 -3.57 6.65
C ILE A 12 -1.11 -4.83 5.80
N LYS A 13 -2.25 -5.49 5.84
CA LYS A 13 -2.60 -6.54 4.89
C LYS A 13 -3.52 -5.98 3.82
N ILE A 14 -3.13 -6.14 2.56
CA ILE A 14 -3.93 -5.70 1.42
C ILE A 14 -5.16 -6.58 1.29
N LEU A 15 -6.34 -5.98 1.27
CA LEU A 15 -7.62 -6.69 1.18
C LEU A 15 -8.22 -6.63 -0.22
N GLN A 16 -8.12 -5.48 -0.88
CA GLN A 16 -8.77 -5.30 -2.17
C GLN A 16 -8.08 -4.23 -3.03
N ILE A 17 -7.91 -4.53 -4.32
CA ILE A 17 -7.51 -3.56 -5.35
C ILE A 17 -8.59 -3.50 -6.44
N ARG A 18 -9.52 -2.53 -6.30
CA ARG A 18 -10.76 -2.47 -7.10
C ARG A 18 -10.56 -2.18 -8.59
N ASP A 19 -9.55 -1.39 -8.92
CA ASP A 19 -9.27 -0.96 -10.28
C ASP A 19 -8.34 -1.96 -10.99
N ALA A 20 -8.77 -2.52 -12.13
CA ALA A 20 -8.05 -3.60 -12.80
C ALA A 20 -6.68 -3.16 -13.36
N LEU A 21 -6.57 -1.93 -13.84
CA LEU A 21 -5.29 -1.37 -14.32
C LEU A 21 -4.34 -1.18 -13.14
N VAL A 22 -4.86 -0.62 -12.04
CA VAL A 22 -4.10 -0.48 -10.79
C VAL A 22 -3.65 -1.83 -10.26
N ARG A 23 -4.53 -2.84 -10.26
CA ARG A 23 -4.21 -4.20 -9.80
C ARG A 23 -3.08 -4.81 -10.62
N SER A 24 -3.13 -4.68 -11.95
CA SER A 24 -2.05 -5.15 -12.83
C SER A 24 -0.70 -4.48 -12.52
N GLN A 25 -0.69 -3.16 -12.31
CA GLN A 25 0.52 -2.41 -11.95
C GLN A 25 1.03 -2.78 -10.55
N ALA A 26 0.14 -2.87 -9.57
CA ALA A 26 0.43 -3.20 -8.18
C ALA A 26 1.08 -4.59 -8.05
N ILE A 27 0.56 -5.60 -8.75
CA ILE A 27 1.10 -6.97 -8.73
C ILE A 27 2.57 -6.99 -9.19
N ARG A 28 2.91 -6.24 -10.25
CA ARG A 28 4.31 -6.16 -10.73
C ARG A 28 5.25 -5.52 -9.71
N LEU A 29 4.71 -4.72 -8.79
CA LEU A 29 5.45 -4.09 -7.71
C LEU A 29 5.43 -4.91 -6.40
N GLY A 30 4.90 -6.14 -6.44
CA GLY A 30 4.81 -7.00 -5.26
C GLY A 30 3.63 -6.69 -4.32
N ILE A 31 2.65 -5.90 -4.78
CA ILE A 31 1.44 -5.56 -4.03
C ILE A 31 0.27 -6.36 -4.61
N SER A 32 -0.25 -7.31 -3.84
CA SER A 32 -1.40 -8.12 -4.22
C SER A 32 -2.33 -8.31 -3.03
N GLU A 33 -3.58 -8.70 -3.27
CA GLU A 33 -4.48 -9.08 -2.19
C GLU A 33 -3.86 -10.21 -1.35
N GLY A 34 -3.96 -10.08 -0.03
CA GLY A 34 -3.31 -10.95 0.95
C GLY A 34 -1.86 -10.58 1.29
N SER A 35 -1.18 -9.70 0.52
CA SER A 35 0.19 -9.30 0.85
C SER A 35 0.24 -8.47 2.13
N ARG A 36 1.31 -8.65 2.92
CA ARG A 36 1.58 -7.89 4.15
C ARG A 36 2.72 -6.93 3.90
N MET A 37 2.51 -5.66 4.25
CA MET A 37 3.49 -4.60 4.06
C MET A 37 3.48 -3.64 5.25
N GLN A 38 4.63 -3.06 5.54
CA GLN A 38 4.76 -1.99 6.51
C GLN A 38 4.66 -0.63 5.82
N CYS A 39 3.92 0.32 6.39
CA CYS A 39 4.03 1.72 6.03
C CYS A 39 5.34 2.29 6.58
N ALA A 40 6.40 2.32 5.76
CA ALA A 40 7.72 2.76 6.18
C ALA A 40 7.79 4.28 6.34
N GLU A 41 7.13 5.02 5.45
CA GLU A 41 7.15 6.48 5.42
C GLU A 41 5.91 7.04 4.71
N ILE A 42 5.52 8.25 5.08
CA ILE A 42 4.51 9.06 4.40
C ILE A 42 5.18 10.36 4.01
N VAL A 43 5.38 10.57 2.71
CA VAL A 43 5.99 11.80 2.20
C VAL A 43 4.94 12.91 2.23
N PRO A 44 5.22 14.08 2.85
CA PRO A 44 4.28 15.20 2.86
C PRO A 44 3.88 15.62 1.44
N HIS A 45 2.58 15.68 1.16
CA HIS A 45 2.03 15.93 -0.20
C HIS A 45 2.49 14.92 -1.27
N GLY A 46 3.06 13.80 -0.86
CA GLY A 46 3.73 12.84 -1.71
C GLY A 46 3.15 11.42 -1.62
N PRO A 47 3.92 10.41 -2.06
CA PRO A 47 3.51 9.02 -1.99
C PRO A 47 3.63 8.45 -0.57
N ILE A 48 3.00 7.28 -0.41
CA ILE A 48 3.11 6.43 0.77
C ILE A 48 4.10 5.33 0.44
N ILE A 49 5.11 5.17 1.27
CA ILE A 49 6.17 4.17 1.07
C ILE A 49 5.76 2.91 1.81
N LEU A 50 5.43 1.86 1.06
CA LEU A 50 5.19 0.52 1.59
C LEU A 50 6.46 -0.32 1.46
N LYS A 51 6.75 -1.09 2.51
CA LYS A 51 7.92 -1.96 2.60
C LYS A 51 7.51 -3.39 2.86
N ASN A 52 8.12 -4.33 2.14
CA ASN A 52 8.08 -5.75 2.44
C ASN A 52 9.49 -6.34 2.31
N ARG A 53 10.08 -6.72 3.45
CA ARG A 53 11.46 -7.23 3.53
C ARG A 53 12.47 -6.26 2.87
N LYS A 54 13.05 -6.66 1.73
CA LYS A 54 14.07 -5.91 0.98
C LYS A 54 13.50 -5.04 -0.14
N GLN A 55 12.17 -5.03 -0.32
CA GLN A 55 11.51 -4.26 -1.36
C GLN A 55 10.73 -3.09 -0.75
N GLU A 56 10.83 -1.94 -1.40
CA GLU A 56 10.05 -0.74 -1.09
C GLU A 56 9.33 -0.27 -2.35
N VAL A 57 8.12 0.25 -2.18
CA VAL A 57 7.29 0.78 -3.26
C VAL A 57 6.64 2.08 -2.82
N ALA A 58 6.80 3.11 -3.64
CA ALA A 58 6.14 4.38 -3.47
C ALA A 58 4.78 4.35 -4.17
N ILE A 59 3.69 4.50 -3.41
CA ILE A 59 2.33 4.53 -3.93
C ILE A 59 1.84 5.98 -3.86
N GLY A 60 1.61 6.59 -5.02
CA GLY A 60 1.04 7.95 -5.06
C GLY A 60 -0.30 8.02 -4.30
N HIS A 61 -0.56 9.15 -3.64
CA HIS A 61 -1.72 9.32 -2.77
C HIS A 61 -3.06 8.96 -3.44
N ARG A 62 -3.26 9.32 -4.72
CA ARG A 62 -4.48 8.98 -5.47
C ARG A 62 -4.66 7.47 -5.66
N LEU A 63 -3.55 6.74 -5.77
CA LEU A 63 -3.56 5.29 -5.92
C LEU A 63 -3.83 4.61 -4.57
N ALA A 64 -3.21 5.13 -3.51
CA ALA A 64 -3.38 4.65 -2.15
C ALA A 64 -4.86 4.69 -1.70
N HIS A 65 -5.58 5.75 -2.07
CA HIS A 65 -7.02 5.89 -1.81
C HIS A 65 -7.90 4.82 -2.47
N LYS A 66 -7.41 4.15 -3.52
CA LYS A 66 -8.14 3.08 -4.23
C LYS A 66 -7.84 1.67 -3.70
N ILE A 67 -6.88 1.53 -2.79
CA ILE A 67 -6.43 0.24 -2.27
C ILE A 67 -6.92 0.07 -0.84
N LYS A 68 -7.71 -0.97 -0.59
CA LYS A 68 -8.18 -1.31 0.75
C LYS A 68 -7.19 -2.21 1.46
N GLY A 69 -6.96 -1.92 2.74
CA GLY A 69 -6.21 -2.76 3.65
C GLY A 69 -6.79 -2.79 5.06
N GLU A 70 -6.30 -3.74 5.83
CA GLU A 70 -6.51 -3.86 7.27
C GLU A 70 -5.17 -3.71 8.00
N ARG A 71 -5.18 -3.02 9.15
CA ARG A 71 -4.02 -3.03 10.04
C ARG A 71 -3.94 -4.40 10.69
N VAL A 72 -2.75 -4.99 10.71
CA VAL A 72 -2.51 -6.33 11.25
C VAL A 72 -1.32 -6.32 12.19
N GLY A 73 -1.58 -6.39 13.49
CA GLY A 73 -0.57 -6.27 14.52
C GLY A 73 -1.15 -5.63 15.76
#